data_AF-A0A2V7H5L5-F1
#
_entry.id   AF-A0A2V7H5L5-F1
#
_cell.length_a   1.000
_cell.length_b   1.000
_cell.length_c   1.000
_cell.angle_alpha   90.00
_cell.angle_beta   90.00
_cell.angle_gamma   90.00
#
_symmetry.space_group_name_H-M   'P 1'
#
loop_
_entity.id
_entity.type
_entity.pdbx_description
1 polymer ?
#
loop_
_entity_poly.entity_id
_entity_poly.type
_entity_poly.pdbx_seq_one_letter_code
_entity_poly.pdbx_strand_id
1 'polypeptide(L)'
;MKLTVSTRALSIYVDTASWMVDQLRQVGIDAVLEQIETGVWHPKMTRLDFQVALNLTGTAVDDPDAMLFENFRCGSQRNFSGYCSEEIDRLMVEQSQTLDRARRLKLVNEIDRRLQADGARLILGWGKQYAVHWPRVKAYPQHENSIFNVSRFQDTWLDK
;
A
#
# COMPACT_ATOMS: atom_id res chain seq x y z
N MET A 1 -23.98 -13.26 -10.37
CA MET A 1 -23.56 -12.69 -9.07
C MET A 1 -22.75 -11.45 -9.38
N LYS A 2 -23.04 -10.30 -8.77
CA LYS A 2 -22.27 -9.05 -8.98
C LYS A 2 -21.16 -8.97 -7.94
N LEU A 3 -19.93 -8.70 -8.39
CA LEU A 3 -18.77 -8.50 -7.51
C LEU A 3 -18.84 -7.10 -6.91
N THR A 4 -18.65 -6.95 -5.60
CA THR A 4 -18.61 -5.64 -4.95
C THR A 4 -17.16 -5.17 -4.79
N VAL A 5 -16.84 -4.01 -5.38
CA VAL A 5 -15.58 -3.29 -5.18
C VAL A 5 -15.82 -2.20 -4.14
N SER A 6 -15.35 -2.42 -2.93
CA SER A 6 -15.44 -1.47 -1.82
C SER A 6 -14.29 -0.45 -1.91
N THR A 7 -14.59 0.83 -1.68
CA THR A 7 -13.60 1.91 -1.69
C THR A 7 -13.97 3.02 -0.72
N ARG A 8 -13.01 3.86 -0.30
CA ARG A 8 -13.31 5.07 0.47
C ARG A 8 -13.97 6.12 -0.42
N ALA A 9 -14.94 6.87 0.12
CA ALA A 9 -15.62 7.97 -0.56
C ALA A 9 -14.74 9.24 -0.69
N LEU A 10 -13.57 9.10 -1.32
CA LEU A 10 -12.61 10.16 -1.61
C LEU A 10 -12.21 10.06 -3.09
N SER A 11 -12.01 11.18 -3.78
CA SER A 11 -11.80 11.21 -5.25
C SER A 11 -10.72 10.23 -5.72
N ILE A 12 -9.53 10.26 -5.12
CA ILE A 12 -8.41 9.37 -5.48
C ILE A 12 -8.76 7.86 -5.41
N TYR A 13 -9.65 7.50 -4.49
CA TYR A 13 -10.12 6.12 -4.28
C TYR A 13 -11.28 5.78 -5.23
N VAL A 14 -12.20 6.71 -5.45
CA VAL A 14 -13.37 6.50 -6.33
C VAL A 14 -12.92 6.40 -7.78
N ASP A 15 -12.06 7.29 -8.26
CA ASP A 15 -11.59 7.30 -9.65
C ASP A 15 -10.90 5.99 -10.02
N THR A 16 -10.00 5.52 -9.14
CA THR A 16 -9.27 4.25 -9.36
C THR A 16 -10.21 3.05 -9.28
N ALA A 17 -11.16 3.02 -8.36
CA ALA A 17 -12.09 1.90 -8.22
C ALA A 17 -13.13 1.85 -9.36
N SER A 18 -13.58 3.01 -9.86
CA SER A 18 -14.40 3.09 -11.07
C SER A 18 -13.64 2.56 -12.29
N TRP A 19 -12.36 2.95 -12.44
CA TRP A 19 -11.51 2.37 -13.48
C TRP A 19 -11.38 0.84 -13.35
N MET A 20 -11.22 0.31 -12.13
CA MET A 20 -11.18 -1.15 -11.91
C MET A 20 -12.48 -1.83 -12.35
N VAL A 21 -13.64 -1.27 -12.02
CA VAL A 21 -14.95 -1.80 -12.46
C VAL A 21 -15.01 -1.86 -13.99
N ASP A 22 -14.55 -0.81 -14.67
CA ASP A 22 -14.47 -0.80 -16.14
C ASP A 22 -13.50 -1.85 -16.70
N GLN A 23 -12.36 -2.10 -16.06
CA GLN A 23 -11.42 -3.16 -16.47
C GLN A 23 -12.01 -4.56 -16.26
N LEU A 24 -12.67 -4.78 -15.13
CA LEU A 24 -13.33 -6.05 -14.82
C LEU A 24 -14.44 -6.36 -15.84
N ARG A 25 -15.19 -5.34 -16.27
CA ARG A 25 -16.22 -5.49 -17.30
C ARG A 25 -15.65 -5.97 -18.64
N GLN A 26 -14.45 -5.53 -19.03
CA GLN A 26 -13.81 -5.95 -20.29
C GLN A 26 -13.49 -7.44 -20.33
N VAL A 27 -13.30 -8.07 -19.16
CA VAL A 27 -13.06 -9.51 -19.03
C VAL A 27 -14.30 -10.30 -18.61
N GLY A 28 -15.48 -9.69 -18.69
CA GLY A 28 -16.76 -10.34 -18.41
C GLY A 28 -17.13 -10.44 -16.92
N ILE A 29 -16.47 -9.68 -16.04
CA ILE A 29 -16.79 -9.63 -14.62
C ILE A 29 -17.70 -8.43 -14.35
N ASP A 30 -18.95 -8.70 -13.95
CA ASP A 30 -19.91 -7.66 -13.55
C ASP A 30 -19.61 -7.22 -12.11
N ALA A 31 -19.14 -5.98 -11.96
CA ALA A 31 -18.74 -5.40 -10.69
C ALA A 31 -19.49 -4.09 -10.38
N VAL A 32 -19.76 -3.84 -9.11
CA VAL A 32 -20.40 -2.61 -8.62
C VAL A 32 -19.54 -1.93 -7.57
N LEU A 33 -19.56 -0.61 -7.58
CA LEU A 33 -18.79 0.21 -6.64
C LEU A 33 -19.59 0.43 -5.35
N GLU A 34 -18.99 0.11 -4.22
CA GLU A 34 -19.48 0.44 -2.89
C GLU A 34 -18.58 1.53 -2.28
N GLN A 35 -19.12 2.73 -2.14
CA GLN A 35 -18.41 3.84 -1.52
C GLN A 35 -18.71 3.89 -0.02
N ILE A 36 -17.64 3.89 0.77
CA ILE A 36 -17.70 3.82 2.23
C ILE A 36 -17.10 5.09 2.83
N GLU A 37 -17.79 5.66 3.82
CA GLU A 37 -17.28 6.78 4.61
C GLU A 37 -16.00 6.37 5.37
N THR A 38 -15.05 7.28 5.53
CA THR A 38 -13.71 6.98 6.06
C THR A 38 -13.72 6.42 7.50
N GLY A 39 -14.56 6.96 8.38
CA GLY A 39 -14.69 6.55 9.77
C GLY A 39 -15.11 5.09 9.94
N VAL A 40 -15.90 4.56 9.01
CA VAL A 40 -16.34 3.15 9.02
C VAL A 40 -15.51 2.22 8.11
N TRP A 41 -14.60 2.77 7.29
CA TRP A 41 -13.74 1.99 6.39
C TRP A 41 -12.80 1.03 7.12
N HIS A 42 -12.04 1.54 8.09
CA HIS A 42 -11.03 0.74 8.78
C HIS A 42 -11.63 -0.46 9.54
N PRO A 43 -12.75 -0.31 10.28
CA PRO A 43 -13.44 -1.46 10.85
C PRO A 43 -13.87 -2.51 9.82
N LYS A 44 -14.37 -2.11 8.63
CA LYS A 44 -14.72 -3.04 7.54
C LYS A 44 -13.49 -3.79 7.03
N MET A 45 -12.38 -3.08 6.81
CA MET A 45 -11.11 -3.66 6.37
C MET A 45 -10.53 -4.66 7.38
N THR A 46 -10.49 -4.29 8.66
CA THR A 46 -9.97 -5.16 9.73
C THR A 46 -10.80 -6.43 9.91
N ARG A 47 -12.12 -6.38 9.66
CA ARG A 47 -12.99 -7.56 9.69
C ARG A 47 -12.95 -8.39 8.40
N LEU A 48 -12.21 -7.96 7.39
CA LEU A 48 -12.20 -8.56 6.05
C LEU A 48 -13.62 -8.65 5.44
N ASP A 49 -14.46 -7.67 5.75
CA ASP A 49 -15.88 -7.62 5.36
C ASP A 49 -16.04 -6.98 3.97
N PHE A 50 -15.44 -7.60 2.96
CA PHE A 50 -15.48 -7.15 1.56
C PHE A 50 -15.12 -8.30 0.61
N GLN A 51 -15.46 -8.15 -0.66
CA GLN A 51 -15.03 -9.08 -1.72
C GLN A 51 -13.74 -8.58 -2.38
N VAL A 52 -13.74 -7.32 -2.81
CA VAL A 52 -12.57 -6.60 -3.30
C VAL A 52 -12.55 -5.23 -2.65
N ALA A 53 -11.40 -4.81 -2.12
CA ALA A 53 -11.25 -3.48 -1.54
C ALA A 53 -10.09 -2.74 -2.20
N LEU A 54 -10.36 -1.54 -2.71
CA LEU A 54 -9.31 -0.62 -3.12
C LEU A 54 -8.78 0.10 -1.87
N ASN A 55 -7.48 -0.06 -1.59
CA ASN A 55 -6.83 0.68 -0.52
C ASN A 55 -5.45 1.20 -0.94
N LEU A 56 -5.09 2.36 -0.41
CA LEU A 56 -3.73 2.90 -0.50
C LEU A 56 -2.92 2.39 0.70
N THR A 57 -1.69 1.98 0.43
CA THR A 57 -0.72 1.61 1.48
C THR A 57 0.37 2.66 1.52
N GLY A 58 0.59 3.25 2.69
CA GLY A 58 1.78 4.01 3.00
C GLY A 58 2.73 3.17 3.86
N THR A 59 4.02 3.35 3.67
CA THR A 59 5.08 2.74 4.49
C THR A 59 5.64 3.78 5.45
N ALA A 60 5.73 3.45 6.73
CA ALA A 60 6.24 4.37 7.74
C ALA A 60 7.76 4.61 7.60
N VAL A 61 8.50 3.53 7.33
CA VAL A 61 9.96 3.49 7.24
C VAL A 61 10.35 3.00 5.85
N ASP A 62 11.39 3.59 5.26
CA ASP A 62 11.94 3.15 3.98
C ASP A 62 12.77 1.86 4.14
N ASP A 63 12.11 0.79 4.55
CA ASP A 63 12.71 -0.53 4.70
C ASP A 63 11.68 -1.61 4.32
N PRO A 64 12.04 -2.59 3.47
CA PRO A 64 11.11 -3.63 3.03
C PRO A 64 10.63 -4.54 4.16
N ASP A 65 11.39 -4.69 5.26
CA ASP A 65 10.99 -5.48 6.42
C ASP A 65 9.67 -4.99 7.01
N ALA A 66 9.57 -3.67 7.25
CA ALA A 66 8.37 -3.05 7.78
C ALA A 66 7.16 -3.28 6.88
N MET A 67 7.33 -3.12 5.56
CA MET A 67 6.26 -3.32 4.58
C MET A 67 5.79 -4.78 4.53
N LEU A 68 6.75 -5.72 4.48
CA LEU A 68 6.49 -7.15 4.37
C LEU A 68 5.75 -7.69 5.60
N PHE A 69 6.26 -7.40 6.80
CA PHE A 69 5.63 -7.85 8.04
C PHE A 69 4.25 -7.23 8.27
N GLU A 70 4.09 -5.95 7.94
CA GLU A 70 2.82 -5.26 8.13
C GLU A 70 1.73 -5.77 7.18
N ASN A 71 2.06 -6.05 5.91
CA ASN A 71 1.05 -6.32 4.89
C ASN A 71 0.88 -7.79 4.50
N PHE A 72 1.87 -8.65 4.75
CA PHE A 72 1.87 -10.03 4.22
C PHE A 72 2.15 -11.12 5.27
N ARG A 73 2.58 -10.76 6.48
CA ARG A 73 2.72 -11.72 7.59
C ARG A 73 1.37 -12.36 7.91
N CYS A 74 1.38 -13.67 8.12
CA CYS A 74 0.23 -14.38 8.68
C CYS A 74 -0.23 -13.73 10.00
N GLY A 75 -1.53 -13.43 10.10
CA GLY A 75 -2.12 -12.84 11.31
C GLY A 75 -1.80 -11.36 11.55
N SER A 76 -1.10 -10.67 10.64
CA SER A 76 -0.95 -9.22 10.74
C SER A 76 -2.29 -8.51 10.62
N GLN A 77 -2.54 -7.51 11.48
CA GLN A 77 -3.78 -6.73 11.47
C GLN A 77 -3.98 -5.88 10.22
N ARG A 78 -2.88 -5.56 9.51
CA ARG A 78 -2.89 -4.79 8.26
C ARG A 78 -2.77 -5.64 7.00
N ASN A 79 -2.73 -6.97 7.17
CA ASN A 79 -2.85 -7.92 6.07
C ASN A 79 -4.32 -8.07 5.66
N PHE A 80 -4.79 -7.09 4.88
CA PHE A 80 -6.18 -7.05 4.43
C PHE A 80 -6.50 -8.03 3.30
N SER A 81 -5.52 -8.70 2.69
CA SER A 81 -5.85 -9.78 1.74
C SER A 81 -6.15 -11.10 2.45
N GLY A 82 -5.82 -11.22 3.74
CA GLY A 82 -5.89 -12.48 4.46
C GLY A 82 -4.89 -13.52 3.95
N TYR A 83 -3.90 -13.10 3.15
CA TYR A 83 -2.87 -13.99 2.62
C TYR A 83 -2.06 -14.62 3.76
N CYS A 84 -1.78 -15.92 3.68
CA CYS A 84 -0.90 -16.57 4.64
C CYS A 84 -0.12 -17.70 3.98
N SER A 85 1.20 -17.64 4.10
CA SER A 85 2.13 -18.67 3.66
C SER A 85 3.25 -18.79 4.69
N GLU A 86 3.36 -19.96 5.32
CA GLU A 86 4.41 -20.24 6.30
C GLU A 86 5.82 -20.11 5.69
N GLU A 87 5.95 -20.41 4.40
CA GLU A 87 7.22 -20.26 3.68
C GLU A 87 7.61 -18.79 3.52
N ILE A 88 6.66 -17.93 3.14
CA ILE A 88 6.90 -16.48 3.06
C ILE A 88 7.19 -15.91 4.43
N ASP A 89 6.46 -16.32 5.48
CA ASP A 89 6.74 -15.94 6.86
C ASP A 89 8.17 -16.29 7.27
N ARG A 90 8.66 -17.49 6.91
CA ARG A 90 10.04 -17.91 7.18
C ARG A 90 11.06 -17.04 6.42
N LEU A 91 10.84 -16.78 5.14
CA LEU A 91 11.73 -15.93 4.34
C LEU A 91 11.75 -14.48 4.84
N MET A 92 10.61 -13.96 5.30
CA MET A 92 10.51 -12.64 5.92
C MET A 92 11.37 -12.56 7.20
N VAL A 93 11.36 -13.60 8.03
CA VAL A 93 12.25 -13.67 9.20
C VAL A 93 13.72 -13.77 8.79
N GLU A 94 14.05 -14.59 7.79
CA GLU A 94 15.44 -14.73 7.31
C GLU A 94 15.99 -13.39 6.79
N GLN A 95 15.23 -12.66 5.95
CA GLN A 95 15.71 -11.37 5.43
C GLN A 95 15.86 -10.33 6.53
N SER A 96 15.03 -10.39 7.59
CA SER A 96 15.09 -9.49 8.74
C SER A 96 16.39 -9.67 9.54
N GLN A 97 16.86 -10.92 9.64
CA GLN A 97 18.07 -11.30 10.36
C GLN A 97 19.35 -11.22 9.49
N THR A 98 19.22 -10.95 8.18
CA THR A 98 20.34 -10.92 7.25
C THR A 98 21.02 -9.55 7.22
N LEU A 99 22.24 -9.48 7.76
CA LEU A 99 23.05 -8.25 7.78
C LEU A 99 23.71 -7.92 6.44
N ASP A 100 24.05 -8.93 5.63
CA ASP A 100 24.64 -8.70 4.32
C ASP A 100 23.60 -8.14 3.34
N ARG A 101 23.82 -6.91 2.88
CA ARG A 101 22.87 -6.17 2.04
C ARG A 101 22.58 -6.89 0.72
N ALA A 102 23.60 -7.47 0.08
CA ALA A 102 23.45 -8.12 -1.21
C ALA A 102 22.61 -9.40 -1.09
N ARG A 103 22.83 -10.19 -0.04
CA ARG A 103 22.03 -11.36 0.30
C ARG A 103 20.61 -10.97 0.68
N ARG A 104 20.43 -9.94 1.53
CA ARG A 104 19.10 -9.46 1.92
C ARG A 104 18.28 -9.03 0.72
N LEU A 105 18.88 -8.30 -0.22
CA LEU A 105 18.21 -7.90 -1.47
C LEU A 105 17.73 -9.11 -2.29
N LYS A 106 18.54 -10.18 -2.38
CA LYS A 106 18.12 -11.41 -3.08
C LYS A 106 16.91 -12.06 -2.40
N LEU A 107 16.89 -12.12 -1.06
CA LEU A 107 15.76 -12.65 -0.31
C LEU A 107 14.49 -11.81 -0.50
N VAL A 108 14.61 -10.48 -0.42
CA VAL A 108 13.47 -9.57 -0.64
C VAL A 108 12.89 -9.72 -2.05
N ASN A 109 13.75 -9.80 -3.08
CA ASN A 109 13.31 -10.03 -4.45
C ASN A 109 12.63 -11.40 -4.64
N GLU A 110 13.09 -12.42 -3.92
CA GLU A 110 12.47 -13.75 -3.96
C GLU A 110 11.09 -13.75 -3.31
N ILE A 111 10.96 -13.10 -2.15
CA ILE A 111 9.68 -12.91 -1.47
C ILE A 111 8.69 -12.18 -2.39
N ASP A 112 9.12 -11.06 -2.98
CA ASP A 112 8.28 -10.24 -3.85
C ASP A 112 7.77 -11.04 -5.08
N ARG A 113 8.65 -11.80 -5.74
CA ARG A 113 8.25 -12.66 -6.87
C ARG A 113 7.19 -13.68 -6.49
N ARG A 114 7.32 -14.31 -5.32
CA ARG A 114 6.37 -15.32 -4.85
C ARG A 114 5.04 -14.70 -4.46
N LEU A 115 5.06 -13.56 -3.76
CA LEU A 115 3.84 -12.81 -3.43
C LEU A 115 3.06 -12.41 -4.70
N GLN A 116 3.77 -12.00 -5.75
CA GLN A 116 3.16 -11.68 -7.04
C GLN A 116 2.61 -12.93 -7.75
N ALA A 117 3.34 -14.04 -7.74
CA ALA A 117 2.90 -15.30 -8.33
C ALA A 117 1.65 -15.86 -7.64
N ASP A 118 1.55 -15.70 -6.32
CA ASP A 118 0.41 -16.14 -5.52
C ASP A 118 -0.80 -15.19 -5.64
N GLY A 119 -0.62 -14.02 -6.25
CA GLY A 119 -1.66 -12.98 -6.28
C GLY A 119 -2.00 -12.44 -4.90
N ALA A 120 -1.04 -12.46 -3.96
CA ALA A 120 -1.26 -12.13 -2.55
C ALA A 120 -1.90 -10.76 -2.33
N ARG A 121 -1.57 -9.79 -3.21
CA ARG A 121 -2.25 -8.50 -3.33
C ARG A 121 -1.96 -7.87 -4.69
N LEU A 122 -2.99 -7.48 -5.42
CA LEU A 122 -2.82 -6.79 -6.70
C LEU A 122 -2.37 -5.34 -6.47
N ILE A 123 -1.14 -5.02 -6.89
CA ILE A 123 -0.61 -3.65 -6.87
C ILE A 123 -0.97 -2.97 -8.18
N LEU A 124 -1.79 -1.92 -8.11
CA LEU A 124 -2.25 -1.18 -9.29
C LEU A 124 -1.25 -0.12 -9.75
N GLY A 125 -0.39 0.36 -8.85
CA GLY A 125 0.61 1.36 -9.16
C GLY A 125 1.15 2.06 -7.93
N TRP A 126 2.05 3.02 -8.18
CA TRP A 126 2.73 3.82 -7.17
C TRP A 126 2.37 5.29 -7.36
N GLY A 127 1.80 5.89 -6.33
CA GLY A 127 1.45 7.31 -6.35
C GLY A 127 2.71 8.18 -6.34
N LYS A 128 2.75 9.20 -7.21
CA LYS A 128 3.77 10.25 -7.17
C LYS A 128 3.23 11.41 -6.34
N GLN A 129 4.01 11.88 -5.37
CA GLN A 129 3.71 13.09 -4.63
C GLN A 129 4.54 14.26 -5.17
N TYR A 130 3.89 15.40 -5.29
CA TYR A 130 4.50 16.63 -5.77
C TYR A 130 4.32 17.70 -4.69
N ALA A 131 5.42 18.34 -4.31
CA ALA A 131 5.38 19.52 -3.47
C ALA A 131 5.61 20.75 -4.33
N VAL A 132 4.68 21.70 -4.27
CA VAL A 132 4.81 23.00 -4.93
C VAL A 132 4.87 24.05 -3.83
N HIS A 133 5.96 24.81 -3.81
CA HIS A 133 6.16 25.90 -2.87
C HIS A 133 6.69 27.12 -3.61
N TRP A 134 6.51 28.30 -3.00
CA TRP A 134 7.06 29.53 -3.55
C TRP A 134 8.59 29.42 -3.67
N PRO A 135 9.22 30.07 -4.66
CA PRO A 135 10.68 30.08 -4.80
C PRO A 135 11.39 30.56 -3.52
N ARG A 136 10.70 31.38 -2.73
CA ARG A 136 11.21 31.89 -1.46
C ARG A 136 11.23 30.91 -0.29
N VAL A 137 10.47 29.82 -0.38
CA VAL A 137 10.52 28.76 0.64
C VAL A 137 11.78 27.94 0.42
N LYS A 138 12.64 27.90 1.43
CA LYS A 138 13.91 27.17 1.43
C LYS A 138 13.88 26.05 2.44
N ALA A 139 14.70 25.03 2.19
CA ALA A 139 14.78 23.83 3.04
C ALA A 139 13.40 23.23 3.32
N TYR A 140 12.54 23.17 2.30
CA TYR A 140 11.29 22.44 2.37
C TYR A 140 11.59 20.93 2.40
N PRO A 141 11.09 20.18 3.40
CA PRO A 141 11.33 18.74 3.49
C PRO A 141 10.76 18.03 2.28
N GLN A 142 11.61 17.32 1.55
CA GLN A 142 11.20 16.50 0.41
C GLN A 142 10.82 15.10 0.89
N HIS A 143 9.84 14.50 0.21
CA HIS A 143 9.47 13.11 0.48
C HIS A 143 10.62 12.17 0.12
N GLU A 144 11.13 11.45 1.11
CA GLU A 144 12.08 10.35 0.90
C GLU A 144 11.37 9.03 1.24
N ASN A 145 10.81 8.39 0.21
CA ASN A 145 10.21 7.04 0.24
C ASN A 145 9.11 6.75 1.31
N SER A 146 8.69 7.75 2.07
CA SER A 146 7.62 7.71 3.05
C SER A 146 6.80 8.99 2.99
N ILE A 147 5.49 8.88 3.19
CA ILE A 147 4.60 10.04 3.27
C ILE A 147 4.59 10.67 4.67
N PHE A 148 5.21 10.00 5.64
CA PHE A 148 5.12 10.33 7.06
C PHE A 148 6.35 11.09 7.59
N ASN A 149 7.43 11.21 6.80
CA ASN A 149 8.68 11.83 7.24
C ASN A 149 8.81 13.32 6.87
N VAL A 150 7.82 13.94 6.20
CA VAL A 150 7.92 15.31 5.69
C VAL A 150 7.09 16.36 6.43
N SER A 151 6.36 15.98 7.46
CA SER A 151 5.44 16.91 8.15
C SER A 151 6.15 17.88 9.11
N ARG A 152 7.50 17.84 9.19
CA ARG A 152 8.31 18.69 10.07
C ARG A 152 8.98 19.80 9.26
N PHE A 153 8.58 21.04 9.52
CA PHE A 153 9.10 22.25 8.87
C PHE A 153 10.15 22.99 9.71
N GLN A 154 10.79 22.31 10.65
CA GLN A 154 11.70 22.93 11.63
C GLN A 154 12.91 23.63 11.00
N ASP A 155 13.36 23.14 9.83
CA ASP A 155 14.48 23.69 9.07
C ASP A 155 14.01 24.59 7.91
N THR A 156 12.69 24.69 7.69
CA THR A 156 12.11 25.46 6.58
C THR A 156 12.08 26.95 6.91
N TRP A 157 12.49 27.79 5.96
CA TRP A 157 12.52 29.25 6.13
C TRP A 157 12.15 29.98 4.83
N LEU A 158 11.93 31.30 4.93
CA LEU A 158 11.63 32.18 3.80
C LEU A 158 12.83 33.08 3.51
N ASP A 159 13.38 33.03 2.30
CA ASP A 159 14.20 34.14 1.82
C ASP A 159 13.28 35.33 1.48
N LYS A 160 13.80 36.55 1.67
CA LYS A 160 13.00 37.79 1.72
C LYS A 160 12.10 37.98 0.49
#